data_AF-A0AAE6JLJ2-F1
#
_entry.id   AF-A0AAE6JLJ2-F1
#
_cell.length_a   1.000
_cell.length_b   1.000
_cell.length_c   1.000
_cell.angle_alpha   90.00
_cell.angle_beta   90.00
_cell.angle_gamma   90.00
#
_symmetry.space_group_name_H-M   'P 1'
#
loop_
_entity.id
_entity.type
_entity.pdbx_description
1 polymer ?
#
loop_
_entity_poly.entity_id
_entity_poly.type
_entity_poly.pdbx_seq_one_letter_code
_entity_poly.pdbx_strand_id
1 'polypeptide(L)'
;MFNWLKRKKSIYNNWDFGDIADFDTIENPDSRQFVNKDGTRVIYVSALHVSGGDTFLTDSFAGKPTMVKNADSWQLKGTKKSKNQILVCVISVSKQDDIEWANIFFDSIAPR
;
A
#
# COMPACT_ATOMS: atom_id res chain seq x y z
N MET A 1 -26.41 -21.99 17.52
CA MET A 1 -25.42 -22.34 16.48
C MET A 1 -24.38 -21.22 16.44
N PHE A 2 -23.16 -21.47 16.93
CA PHE A 2 -22.11 -20.49 17.15
C PHE A 2 -21.60 -19.91 15.81
N ASN A 3 -21.81 -18.61 15.57
CA ASN A 3 -21.17 -17.87 14.48
C ASN A 3 -19.85 -17.22 14.98
N TRP A 4 -19.01 -18.03 15.64
CA TRP A 4 -17.77 -17.57 16.25
C TRP A 4 -16.65 -17.57 15.20
N LEU A 5 -16.28 -16.37 14.78
CA LEU A 5 -15.05 -16.04 14.04
C LEU A 5 -14.95 -16.59 12.61
N LYS A 6 -15.77 -16.06 11.68
CA LYS A 6 -15.21 -15.77 10.35
C LYS A 6 -14.15 -14.68 10.54
N ARG A 7 -12.90 -15.08 10.85
CA ARG A 7 -11.73 -14.19 10.73
C ARG A 7 -11.83 -13.58 9.34
N LYS A 8 -12.15 -12.28 9.24
CA LYS A 8 -12.14 -11.57 7.96
C LYS A 8 -10.74 -11.77 7.41
N LYS A 9 -10.63 -12.57 6.35
CA LYS A 9 -9.36 -12.86 5.69
C LYS A 9 -8.84 -11.51 5.18
N SER A 10 -7.70 -11.06 5.70
CA SER A 10 -7.13 -9.77 5.30
C SER A 10 -6.97 -9.73 3.78
N ILE A 11 -7.36 -8.62 3.14
CA ILE A 11 -7.16 -8.44 1.70
C ILE A 11 -5.67 -8.37 1.34
N TYR A 12 -4.78 -8.23 2.34
CA TYR A 12 -3.34 -8.09 2.17
C TYR A 12 -2.52 -9.33 2.52
N ASN A 13 -3.12 -10.53 2.56
CA ASN A 13 -2.37 -11.74 2.95
C ASN A 13 -1.15 -12.06 2.07
N ASN A 14 -1.11 -11.55 0.83
CA ASN A 14 0.00 -11.73 -0.10
C ASN A 14 1.03 -10.59 -0.02
N TRP A 15 0.93 -9.70 0.97
CA TRP A 15 1.78 -8.52 1.06
C TRP A 15 2.44 -8.43 2.42
N ASP A 16 3.73 -8.12 2.40
CA ASP A 16 4.49 -7.68 3.55
C ASP A 16 4.78 -6.19 3.40
N PHE A 17 4.34 -5.40 4.37
CA PHE A 17 4.60 -3.96 4.41
C PHE A 17 5.81 -3.61 5.28
N GLY A 18 6.51 -4.63 5.82
CA GLY A 18 7.56 -4.45 6.80
C GLY A 18 7.04 -3.85 8.11
N ASP A 19 7.96 -3.31 8.90
CA ASP A 19 7.63 -2.62 10.15
C ASP A 19 7.16 -1.18 9.87
N ILE A 20 5.87 -0.94 10.08
CA ILE A 20 5.27 0.40 10.09
C ILE A 20 5.12 0.86 11.54
N ALA A 21 6.25 1.10 12.20
CA ALA A 21 6.26 1.63 13.57
C ALA A 21 5.82 3.11 13.59
N ASP A 22 5.13 3.52 14.66
CA ASP A 22 4.71 4.91 14.90
C ASP A 22 3.65 5.48 13.93
N PHE A 23 2.89 4.61 13.26
CA PHE A 23 1.71 4.99 12.48
C PHE A 23 0.43 4.45 13.10
N ASP A 24 -0.58 5.30 13.17
CA ASP A 24 -1.95 4.89 13.40
C ASP A 24 -2.51 4.23 12.14
N THR A 25 -3.28 3.16 12.32
CA THR A 25 -3.89 2.41 11.21
C THR A 25 -5.39 2.65 11.14
N ILE A 26 -5.86 3.05 9.96
CA ILE A 26 -7.28 3.20 9.62
C ILE A 26 -7.64 2.10 8.62
N GLU A 27 -8.53 1.20 9.02
CA GLU A 27 -9.01 0.09 8.19
C GLU A 27 -10.29 0.49 7.45
N ASN A 28 -10.27 0.37 6.12
CA ASN A 28 -11.45 0.52 5.27
C ASN A 28 -11.85 -0.85 4.69
N PRO A 29 -13.05 -0.98 4.07
CA PRO A 29 -13.49 -2.26 3.51
C PRO A 29 -12.55 -2.86 2.46
N ASP A 30 -11.90 -2.01 1.66
CA ASP A 30 -11.09 -2.36 0.48
C ASP A 30 -9.69 -1.70 0.47
N SER A 31 -9.36 -0.96 1.53
CA SER A 31 -8.13 -0.22 1.66
C SER A 31 -7.68 -0.10 3.12
N ARG A 32 -6.45 0.36 3.31
CA ARG A 32 -5.87 0.66 4.61
C ARG A 32 -5.05 1.92 4.48
N GLN A 33 -5.15 2.76 5.48
CA GLN A 33 -4.37 3.98 5.59
C GLN A 33 -3.52 3.93 6.86
N PHE A 34 -2.27 4.34 6.74
CA PHE A 34 -1.37 4.56 7.85
C PHE A 34 -1.06 6.04 7.94
N VAL A 35 -1.17 6.63 9.13
CA VAL A 35 -0.88 8.04 9.36
C VAL A 35 0.10 8.15 10.52
N ASN A 36 1.22 8.84 10.32
CA ASN A 36 2.16 9.05 11.42
C ASN A 36 1.63 10.10 12.41
N LYS A 37 2.21 10.13 13.61
CA LYS A 37 1.73 10.97 14.73
C LYS A 37 1.55 12.47 14.40
N ASP A 38 2.40 13.05 13.55
CA ASP A 38 2.34 14.47 13.18
C ASP A 38 1.55 14.73 11.88
N GLY A 39 1.02 13.68 11.24
CA GLY A 39 0.24 13.75 10.01
C GLY A 39 1.03 14.13 8.76
N THR A 40 2.36 14.27 8.86
CA THR A 40 3.22 14.69 7.73
C THR A 40 3.49 13.55 6.74
N ARG A 41 3.23 12.30 7.14
CA ARG A 41 3.39 11.10 6.31
C ARG A 41 2.11 10.28 6.36
N VAL A 42 1.54 10.04 5.18
CA VAL A 42 0.31 9.26 5.01
C VAL A 42 0.54 8.20 3.95
N ILE A 43 0.27 6.95 4.28
CA ILE A 43 0.39 5.81 3.37
C ILE A 43 -1.02 5.28 3.12
N TYR A 44 -1.44 5.20 1.89
CA TYR A 44 -2.69 4.57 1.48
C TYR A 44 -2.39 3.35 0.62
N VAL A 45 -2.98 2.21 0.97
CA VAL A 45 -2.84 0.97 0.22
C VAL A 45 -4.18 0.32 -0.08
N SER A 46 -4.33 -0.22 -1.27
CA SER A 46 -5.48 -1.05 -1.66
C SER A 46 -5.00 -2.25 -2.47
N ALA A 47 -5.68 -3.38 -2.35
CA ALA A 47 -5.34 -4.61 -3.07
C ALA A 47 -6.49 -4.98 -4.02
N LEU A 48 -6.21 -4.96 -5.32
CA LEU A 48 -7.11 -5.46 -6.35
C LEU A 48 -6.87 -6.94 -6.54
N HIS A 49 -7.94 -7.74 -6.61
CA HIS A 49 -7.86 -9.18 -6.82
C HIS A 49 -8.24 -9.53 -8.26
N VAL A 50 -7.38 -10.25 -8.98
CA VAL A 50 -7.63 -10.61 -10.38
C VAL A 50 -8.26 -12.00 -10.45
N SER A 51 -9.50 -12.07 -10.93
CA SER A 51 -10.17 -13.33 -11.24
C SER A 51 -9.61 -13.91 -12.54
N GLY A 52 -9.13 -15.15 -12.50
CA GLY A 52 -8.46 -15.81 -13.63
C GLY A 52 -7.02 -16.24 -13.36
N GLY A 53 -6.46 -15.85 -12.20
CA GLY A 53 -5.12 -16.24 -11.77
C GLY A 53 -4.00 -15.43 -12.42
N ASP A 54 -2.76 -15.85 -12.16
CA ASP A 54 -1.51 -15.15 -12.53
C ASP A 54 -1.40 -14.86 -14.05
N THR A 55 -2.10 -15.62 -14.90
CA THR A 55 -2.07 -15.47 -16.37
C THR A 55 -2.59 -14.11 -16.87
N PHE A 56 -3.41 -13.42 -16.09
CA PHE A 56 -3.96 -12.10 -16.43
C PHE A 56 -3.16 -10.94 -15.80
N LEU A 57 -2.11 -11.24 -15.03
CA LEU A 57 -1.27 -10.24 -14.39
C LEU A 57 -0.02 -9.97 -15.21
N THR A 58 -0.11 -8.93 -16.04
CA THR A 58 1.03 -8.47 -16.85
C THR A 58 2.00 -7.64 -16.01
N ASP A 59 3.26 -7.57 -16.45
CA ASP A 59 4.29 -6.70 -15.85
C ASP A 59 3.95 -5.21 -15.92
N SER A 60 2.96 -4.82 -16.74
CA SER A 60 2.48 -3.43 -16.83
C SER A 60 1.97 -2.88 -15.50
N PHE A 61 1.56 -3.74 -14.57
CA PHE A 61 1.14 -3.36 -13.22
C PHE A 61 2.30 -3.26 -12.20
N ALA A 62 3.53 -3.61 -12.57
CA ALA A 62 4.72 -3.56 -11.73
C ALA A 62 5.66 -2.42 -12.17
N GLY A 63 5.09 -1.23 -12.41
CA GLY A 63 5.84 -0.06 -12.85
C GLY A 63 6.65 0.61 -11.74
N LYS A 64 7.68 1.37 -12.14
CA LYS A 64 8.40 2.27 -11.24
C LYS A 64 7.42 3.29 -10.65
N PRO A 65 7.46 3.55 -9.32
CA PRO A 65 6.60 4.57 -8.73
C PRO A 65 6.91 5.95 -9.32
N THR A 66 5.89 6.80 -9.39
CA THR A 66 5.99 8.18 -9.88
C THR A 66 5.83 9.15 -8.72
N MET A 67 6.74 10.12 -8.60
CA MET A 67 6.64 11.20 -7.63
C MET A 67 5.97 12.42 -8.27
N VAL A 68 4.91 12.94 -7.66
CA VAL A 68 4.16 14.10 -8.12
C VAL A 68 4.07 15.14 -7.01
N LYS A 69 4.46 16.39 -7.28
CA LYS A 69 4.23 17.50 -6.35
C LYS A 69 2.79 18.01 -6.49
N ASN A 70 2.08 18.16 -5.38
CA ASN A 70 0.71 18.68 -5.33
C ASN A 70 0.55 19.71 -4.21
N ALA A 71 0.27 20.97 -4.58
CA ALA A 71 0.19 22.13 -3.69
C ALA A 71 1.31 22.16 -2.63
N ASP A 72 1.03 21.66 -1.43
CA ASP A 72 1.90 21.67 -0.24
C ASP A 72 2.47 20.28 0.12
N SER A 73 2.41 19.32 -0.79
CA SER A 73 2.82 17.93 -0.54
C SER A 73 3.45 17.27 -1.76
N TRP A 74 4.10 16.13 -1.52
CA TRP A 74 4.60 15.22 -2.53
C TRP A 74 3.89 13.89 -2.40
N GLN A 75 3.49 13.31 -3.54
CA GLN A 75 2.80 12.04 -3.61
C GLN A 75 3.63 11.06 -4.43
N LEU A 76 4.13 10.00 -3.79
CA LEU A 76 4.60 8.81 -4.46
C LEU A 76 3.39 7.95 -4.83
N LYS A 77 3.25 7.59 -6.11
CA LYS A 77 2.18 6.72 -6.60
C LYS A 77 2.81 5.53 -7.30
N GLY A 78 2.48 4.33 -6.87
CA GLY A 78 3.04 3.12 -7.46
C GLY A 78 2.13 1.92 -7.31
N THR A 79 2.39 0.92 -8.13
CA THR A 79 1.71 -0.37 -8.07
C THR A 79 2.72 -1.49 -7.97
N LYS A 80 2.38 -2.55 -7.24
CA LYS A 80 3.15 -3.80 -7.20
C LYS A 80 2.24 -4.97 -7.54
N LYS A 81 2.81 -6.05 -8.08
CA LYS A 81 2.07 -7.30 -8.32
C LYS A 81 2.55 -8.43 -7.42
N SER A 82 1.61 -9.28 -7.02
CA SER A 82 1.85 -10.62 -6.46
C SER A 82 1.02 -11.64 -7.26
N LYS A 83 1.00 -12.91 -6.86
CA LYS A 83 0.34 -14.03 -7.58
C LYS A 83 -0.96 -13.62 -8.28
N ASN A 84 -1.98 -13.26 -7.50
CA ASN A 84 -3.31 -12.91 -7.99
C ASN A 84 -3.79 -11.53 -7.51
N GLN A 85 -2.87 -10.65 -7.12
CA GLN A 85 -3.19 -9.32 -6.62
C GLN A 85 -2.31 -8.22 -7.20
N ILE A 86 -2.90 -7.03 -7.33
CA ILE A 86 -2.19 -5.78 -7.58
C ILE A 86 -2.34 -4.93 -6.33
N LEU A 87 -1.23 -4.55 -5.72
CA LEU A 87 -1.20 -3.53 -4.69
C LEU A 87 -1.13 -2.16 -5.36
N VAL A 88 -2.05 -1.28 -5.01
CA VAL A 88 -1.96 0.15 -5.28
C VAL A 88 -1.47 0.82 -4.01
N CYS A 89 -0.40 1.60 -4.10
CA CYS A 89 0.18 2.32 -2.97
C CYS A 89 0.35 3.80 -3.32
N VAL A 90 -0.13 4.66 -2.44
CA VAL A 90 0.05 6.11 -2.51
C VAL A 90 0.64 6.58 -1.18
N ILE A 91 1.82 7.21 -1.24
CA ILE A 91 2.47 7.79 -0.06
C ILE A 91 2.48 9.29 -0.23
N SER A 92 1.83 10.00 0.68
CA SER A 92 1.86 11.46 0.74
C SER A 92 2.81 11.90 1.83
N VAL A 93 3.71 12.83 1.50
CA VAL A 93 4.62 13.47 2.44
C VAL A 93 4.52 14.99 2.32
N SER A 94 4.51 15.71 3.44
CA SER A 94 4.44 17.19 3.44
C SER A 94 5.82 17.86 3.49
N LYS A 95 6.89 17.10 3.71
CA LYS A 95 8.28 17.57 3.76
C LYS A 95 9.07 16.97 2.61
N GLN A 96 9.88 17.77 1.94
CA GLN A 96 10.71 17.30 0.83
C GLN A 96 11.73 16.24 1.28
N ASP A 97 12.28 16.38 2.48
CA ASP A 97 13.26 15.44 3.04
C ASP A 97 12.70 14.02 3.25
N ASP A 98 11.37 13.89 3.32
CA ASP A 98 10.70 12.60 3.49
C ASP A 98 10.48 11.85 2.15
N ILE A 99 10.85 12.46 1.02
CA ILE A 99 10.73 11.83 -0.31
C ILE A 99 11.60 10.58 -0.39
N GLU A 100 12.83 10.61 0.13
CA GLU A 100 13.73 9.46 0.12
C GLU A 100 13.15 8.31 0.95
N TRP A 101 12.67 8.62 2.16
CA TRP A 101 11.96 7.67 3.00
C TRP A 101 10.76 7.04 2.28
N ALA A 102 9.95 7.84 1.57
CA ALA A 102 8.78 7.32 0.85
C ALA A 102 9.18 6.33 -0.27
N ASN A 103 10.29 6.58 -0.98
CA ASN A 103 10.80 5.64 -1.98
C ASN A 103 11.30 4.35 -1.32
N ILE A 104 12.11 4.46 -0.27
CA ILE A 104 12.64 3.30 0.48
C ILE A 104 11.50 2.45 1.04
N PHE A 105 10.48 3.09 1.62
CA PHE A 105 9.31 2.39 2.14
C PHE A 105 8.53 1.70 1.02
N PHE A 106 8.28 2.36 -0.12
CA PHE A 106 7.61 1.70 -1.23
C PHE A 106 8.40 0.49 -1.73
N ASP A 107 9.72 0.60 -1.83
CA ASP A 107 10.59 -0.49 -2.28
C ASP A 107 10.61 -1.66 -1.30
N SER A 108 10.53 -1.42 0.01
CA SER A 108 10.50 -2.48 1.04
C SER A 108 9.23 -3.33 1.01
N ILE A 109 8.12 -2.82 0.44
CA ILE A 109 6.88 -3.61 0.30
C ILE A 109 7.13 -4.78 -0.64
N ALA A 110 6.93 -6.00 -0.14
CA ALA A 110 7.21 -7.22 -0.89
C ALA A 110 5.97 -8.15 -0.96
N PRO A 111 5.81 -8.89 -2.06
CA PRO A 111 4.93 -10.05 -2.08
C PRO A 111 5.36 -11.10 -1.04
N ARG A 112 4.39 -11.76 -0.41
CA ARG A 112 4.60 -12.94 0.45
C ARG A 112 4.55 -14.26 -0.32
#